data_AF-A0A9E2G9B0-F1
#
_entry.id   AF-A0A9E2G9B0-F1
#
_cell.length_a   1.000
_cell.length_b   1.000
_cell.length_c   1.000
_cell.angle_alpha   90.00
_cell.angle_beta   90.00
_cell.angle_gamma   90.00
#
_symmetry.space_group_name_H-M   'P 1'
#
loop_
_entity.id
_entity.type
_entity.pdbx_description
1 polymer ?
#
loop_
_entity_poly.entity_id
_entity_poly.type
_entity_poly.pdbx_seq_one_letter_code
_entity_poly.pdbx_strand_id
1 'polypeptide(L)'
;MEKTLKLGDIDYRLHSSLFTIIDYRNVFSTELFSDIKKLDKASLKKEEDLSTVIDTIFRIIYVLHRPFSKQSYNDFLMSLDFSILSNQSELENLTNTIGEMLGTFQKGSASKGSP
;
A
#
# COMPACT_ATOMS: atom_id res chain seq x y z
N MET A 1 5.75 1.09 -12.76
CA MET A 1 4.71 0.08 -13.09
C MET A 1 3.35 0.68 -12.81
N GLU A 2 2.38 0.47 -13.70
CA GLU A 2 0.99 0.89 -13.46
C GLU A 2 0.09 -0.32 -13.27
N LYS A 3 -0.89 -0.20 -12.37
CA LYS A 3 -1.92 -1.23 -12.13
C LYS A 3 -3.22 -0.54 -11.71
N THR A 4 -4.35 -1.12 -12.07
CA THR A 4 -5.65 -0.69 -11.52
C THR A 4 -6.03 -1.63 -10.38
N LEU A 5 -6.41 -1.04 -9.26
CA LEU A 5 -6.89 -1.73 -8.08
C LEU A 5 -8.35 -1.34 -7.86
N LYS A 6 -9.24 -2.33 -7.80
CA LYS A 6 -10.64 -2.12 -7.50
C LYS A 6 -10.87 -2.25 -5.99
N LEU A 7 -11.51 -1.24 -5.38
CA LEU A 7 -11.91 -1.21 -3.97
C LEU A 7 -13.38 -0.82 -3.89
N GLY A 8 -14.23 -1.75 -3.45
CA GLY A 8 -15.68 -1.61 -3.60
C GLY A 8 -16.06 -1.35 -5.06
N ASP A 9 -16.74 -0.23 -5.30
CA ASP A 9 -17.17 0.21 -6.63
C ASP A 9 -16.22 1.21 -7.30
N ILE A 10 -15.06 1.49 -6.70
CA ILE A 10 -14.11 2.50 -7.18
C ILE A 10 -12.85 1.84 -7.74
N ASP A 11 -12.45 2.27 -8.94
CA ASP A 11 -11.18 1.88 -9.57
C ASP A 11 -10.07 2.89 -9.26
N TYR A 12 -9.07 2.46 -8.51
CA TYR A 12 -7.88 3.24 -8.19
C TYR A 12 -6.74 2.90 -9.16
N ARG A 13 -6.30 3.90 -9.94
CA ARG A 13 -5.07 3.79 -10.74
C ARG A 13 -3.87 3.94 -9.83
N LEU A 14 -2.94 2.99 -9.88
CA LEU A 14 -1.75 2.96 -9.04
C LEU A 14 -0.50 3.06 -9.92
N HIS A 15 0.46 3.86 -9.48
CA HIS A 15 1.76 4.01 -10.14
C HIS A 15 2.89 3.85 -9.13
N SER A 16 3.78 2.91 -9.44
CA SER A 16 4.96 2.58 -8.64
C SER A 16 6.23 3.01 -9.38
N SER A 17 7.02 3.90 -8.75
CA SER A 17 8.37 4.30 -9.18
C SER A 17 9.31 4.56 -7.98
N LEU A 18 10.60 4.84 -8.21
CA LEU A 18 11.52 5.22 -7.12
C LEU A 18 11.00 6.43 -6.32
N PHE A 19 10.26 7.32 -6.98
CA PHE A 19 9.66 8.48 -6.34
C PHE A 19 8.60 8.08 -5.30
N THR A 20 7.95 6.92 -5.43
CA THR A 20 7.00 6.39 -4.44
C THR A 20 7.64 6.27 -3.05
N ILE A 21 8.91 5.87 -2.96
CA ILE A 21 9.63 5.76 -1.67
C ILE A 21 9.79 7.14 -1.04
N ILE A 22 10.22 8.12 -1.85
CA ILE A 22 10.45 9.50 -1.42
C ILE A 22 9.13 10.15 -1.00
N ASP A 23 8.09 9.98 -1.81
CA ASP A 23 6.78 10.58 -1.55
C ASP A 23 6.11 9.98 -0.32
N TYR A 24 6.24 8.68 -0.12
CA TYR A 24 5.78 8.03 1.11
C TYR A 24 6.43 8.68 2.34
N ARG A 25 7.75 8.82 2.36
CA ARG A 25 8.46 9.48 3.46
C ARG A 25 8.03 10.93 3.66
N ASN A 26 7.81 11.68 2.58
CA ASN A 26 7.41 13.08 2.67
C ASN A 26 6.00 13.25 3.25
N VAL A 27 5.06 12.40 2.84
CA VAL A 27 3.67 12.46 3.31
C VAL A 27 3.56 12.00 4.76
N PHE A 28 4.31 10.95 5.11
CA PHE A 28 4.04 10.17 6.32
C PHE A 28 5.15 10.19 7.36
N SER A 29 6.30 10.80 7.05
CA SER A 29 7.46 10.86 7.93
C SER A 29 7.99 9.50 8.40
N THR A 30 7.66 8.42 7.69
CA THR A 30 8.13 7.05 7.94
C THR A 30 8.69 6.43 6.66
N GLU A 31 9.51 5.39 6.82
CA GLU A 31 10.14 4.70 5.69
C GLU A 31 9.24 3.58 5.16
N LEU A 32 8.94 3.61 3.86
CA LEU A 32 8.03 2.65 3.19
C LEU A 32 8.38 1.19 3.51
N PHE A 33 9.65 0.80 3.36
CA PHE A 33 10.06 -0.58 3.60
C PHE A 33 10.02 -0.98 5.08
N SER A 34 10.15 -0.03 5.99
CA SER A 34 10.02 -0.30 7.42
C SER A 34 8.56 -0.59 7.77
N ASP A 35 7.61 0.12 7.16
CA ASP A 35 6.19 -0.09 7.38
C ASP A 35 5.68 -1.37 6.70
N ILE A 36 6.18 -1.72 5.51
CA ILE A 36 5.89 -3.02 4.88
C ILE A 36 6.33 -4.19 5.77
N LYS A 37 7.52 -4.11 6.37
CA LYS A 37 8.01 -5.16 7.29
C LYS A 37 7.12 -5.34 8.52
N LYS A 38 6.30 -4.35 8.89
CA LYS A 38 5.32 -4.48 9.97
C LYS A 38 4.13 -5.32 9.51
N LEU A 39 3.73 -5.24 8.23
CA LEU A 39 2.69 -6.09 7.64
C LEU A 39 3.08 -7.57 7.75
N ASP A 40 4.33 -7.91 7.42
CA ASP A 40 4.83 -9.30 7.48
C ASP A 40 4.82 -9.90 8.90
N LYS A 41 4.89 -9.03 9.92
CA LYS A 41 5.00 -9.43 11.34
C LYS A 41 3.66 -9.36 12.08
N ALA A 42 2.68 -8.69 11.51
CA ALA A 42 1.39 -8.46 12.15
C ALA A 42 0.54 -9.74 12.15
N SER A 43 -0.08 -10.04 13.28
CA SER A 43 -1.06 -11.12 13.35
C SER A 43 -2.46 -10.56 13.12
N LEU A 44 -3.15 -10.99 12.06
CA LEU A 44 -4.56 -10.62 11.81
C LEU A 44 -5.54 -11.05 12.93
N LYS A 45 -5.06 -11.78 13.94
CA LYS A 45 -5.84 -12.21 15.12
C LYS A 45 -5.78 -11.22 16.30
N LYS A 46 -4.87 -10.23 16.26
CA LYS A 46 -4.75 -9.20 17.29
C LYS A 46 -5.30 -7.88 16.74
N GLU A 47 -6.24 -7.28 17.47
CA GLU A 47 -6.95 -6.07 17.02
C GLU A 47 -6.02 -4.85 16.83
N GLU A 48 -5.01 -4.71 17.70
CA GLU A 48 -3.98 -3.66 17.59
C GLU A 48 -3.10 -3.84 16.34
N ASP A 49 -2.74 -5.08 16.03
CA ASP A 49 -1.96 -5.42 14.82
C ASP A 49 -2.82 -5.19 13.57
N LEU A 50 -4.11 -5.53 13.62
CA LEU A 50 -5.05 -5.32 12.52
C LEU A 50 -5.19 -3.83 12.18
N SER A 51 -5.33 -2.97 13.19
CA SER A 51 -5.40 -1.52 13.00
C SER A 51 -4.14 -0.98 12.31
N THR A 52 -2.97 -1.47 12.72
CA THR A 52 -1.68 -1.10 12.13
C THR A 52 -1.54 -1.58 10.68
N VAL A 53 -2.02 -2.78 10.38
CA VAL A 53 -2.05 -3.35 9.02
C VAL A 53 -2.93 -2.50 8.11
N ILE A 54 -4.13 -2.20 8.55
CA ILE A 54 -5.10 -1.39 7.81
C ILE A 54 -4.53 -0.01 7.48
N ASP A 55 -4.00 0.69 8.50
CA ASP A 55 -3.35 2.00 8.31
C ASP A 55 -2.25 1.92 7.25
N THR A 56 -1.34 0.95 7.41
CA THR A 56 -0.19 0.81 6.53
C THR A 56 -0.61 0.52 5.09
N ILE A 57 -1.58 -0.38 4.87
CA ILE A 57 -2.10 -0.71 3.54
C ILE A 57 -2.66 0.54 2.85
N PHE A 58 -3.52 1.29 3.54
CA PHE A 58 -4.15 2.47 2.94
C PHE A 58 -3.18 3.61 2.69
N ARG A 59 -2.16 3.78 3.54
CA ARG A 59 -1.08 4.75 3.30
C ARG A 59 -0.31 4.42 2.02
N ILE A 60 -0.01 3.14 1.80
CA ILE A 60 0.70 2.70 0.58
C ILE A 60 -0.18 2.94 -0.66
N ILE A 61 -1.45 2.53 -0.63
CA ILE A 61 -2.38 2.73 -1.75
C ILE A 61 -2.53 4.22 -2.08
N TYR A 62 -2.69 5.06 -1.06
CA TYR A 62 -2.79 6.51 -1.25
C TYR A 62 -1.59 7.08 -2.00
N VAL A 63 -0.36 6.75 -1.58
CA VAL A 63 0.86 7.27 -2.22
C VAL A 63 1.00 6.73 -3.65
N LEU A 64 0.67 5.47 -3.87
CA LEU A 64 0.65 4.87 -5.22
C LEU A 64 -0.40 5.52 -6.12
N HIS A 65 -1.52 5.99 -5.57
CA HIS A 65 -2.60 6.63 -6.31
C HIS A 65 -2.39 8.14 -6.51
N ARG A 66 -1.61 8.79 -5.65
CA ARG A 66 -1.38 10.24 -5.63
C ARG A 66 -0.94 10.85 -6.97
N PRO A 67 -0.18 10.18 -7.86
CA PRO A 67 0.10 10.73 -9.19
C PRO A 67 -1.16 11.01 -10.04
N PHE A 68 -2.28 10.36 -9.74
CA PHE A 68 -3.54 10.50 -10.46
C PHE A 68 -4.62 11.27 -9.70
N SER A 69 -4.32 11.74 -8.48
CA SER A 69 -5.30 12.39 -7.62
C SER A 69 -4.69 13.53 -6.81
N LYS A 70 -5.47 14.57 -6.56
CA LYS A 70 -5.08 15.71 -5.72
C LYS A 70 -5.71 15.66 -4.33
N GLN A 71 -6.47 14.61 -4.03
CA GLN A 71 -7.15 14.46 -2.75
C GLN A 71 -6.15 14.38 -1.60
N SER A 72 -6.54 14.87 -0.42
CA SER A 72 -5.75 14.66 0.78
C SER A 72 -5.86 13.20 1.24
N TYR A 73 -4.95 12.77 2.13
CA TYR A 73 -5.05 11.44 2.72
C TYR A 73 -6.37 11.25 3.50
N ASN A 74 -6.86 12.29 4.17
CA ASN A 74 -8.13 12.26 4.88
C ASN A 74 -9.31 12.09 3.91
N ASP A 75 -9.32 12.82 2.80
CA ASP A 75 -10.38 12.69 1.78
C ASP A 75 -10.36 11.29 1.15
N PHE A 76 -9.16 10.75 0.91
CA PHE A 76 -9.00 9.38 0.45
C PHE A 76 -9.61 8.38 1.45
N LEU A 77 -9.30 8.49 2.74
CA LEU A 77 -9.87 7.60 3.76
C LEU A 77 -11.39 7.73 3.86
N MET A 78 -11.94 8.95 3.79
CA MET A 78 -13.39 9.18 3.80
C MET A 78 -14.10 8.61 2.56
N SER A 79 -13.37 8.42 1.45
CA SER A 79 -13.93 7.80 0.24
C SER A 79 -14.08 6.28 0.32
N LEU A 80 -13.46 5.64 1.32
CA LEU A 80 -13.47 4.19 1.48
C LEU A 80 -14.68 3.74 2.29
N ASP A 81 -15.33 2.68 1.82
CA ASP A 81 -16.38 1.99 2.58
C ASP A 81 -15.76 1.03 3.60
N PHE A 82 -16.29 1.00 4.82
CA PHE A 82 -15.90 0.07 5.88
C PHE A 82 -16.12 -1.41 5.51
N SER A 83 -16.97 -1.70 4.52
CA SER A 83 -17.17 -3.06 3.98
C SER A 83 -15.85 -3.74 3.58
N ILE A 84 -14.86 -2.96 3.12
CA ILE A 84 -13.54 -3.45 2.71
C ILE A 84 -12.76 -4.13 3.84
N LEU A 85 -13.03 -3.73 5.09
CA LEU A 85 -12.38 -4.28 6.28
C LEU A 85 -13.03 -5.58 6.75
N SER A 86 -14.30 -5.78 6.38
CA SER A 86 -15.05 -6.99 6.73
C SER A 86 -14.78 -8.16 5.79
N ASN A 87 -14.13 -7.90 4.65
CA ASN A 87 -13.84 -8.91 3.63
C ASN A 87 -12.35 -9.29 3.66
N GLN A 88 -12.04 -10.43 4.29
CA GLN A 88 -10.68 -10.96 4.36
C GLN A 88 -10.04 -11.15 2.97
N SER A 89 -10.82 -11.56 1.96
CA SER A 89 -10.32 -11.76 0.60
C SER A 89 -9.88 -10.44 -0.04
N GLU A 90 -10.57 -9.34 0.25
CA GLU A 90 -10.19 -8.01 -0.23
C GLU A 90 -8.90 -7.53 0.43
N LEU A 91 -8.75 -7.71 1.75
CA LEU A 91 -7.52 -7.39 2.47
C LEU A 91 -6.31 -8.21 1.97
N GLU A 92 -6.52 -9.48 1.64
CA GLU A 92 -5.48 -10.33 1.03
C GLU A 92 -5.12 -9.83 -0.37
N ASN A 93 -6.11 -9.52 -1.22
CA ASN A 93 -5.87 -8.97 -2.56
C ASN A 93 -5.12 -7.62 -2.53
N LEU A 94 -5.47 -6.77 -1.56
CA LEU A 94 -4.78 -5.51 -1.29
C LEU A 94 -3.30 -5.75 -0.98
N THR A 95 -3.04 -6.64 -0.03
CA THR A 95 -1.68 -6.99 0.40
C THR A 95 -0.87 -7.57 -0.75
N ASN A 96 -1.46 -8.48 -1.54
CA ASN A 96 -0.82 -9.06 -2.72
C ASN A 96 -0.52 -8.02 -3.79
N THR A 97 -1.45 -7.11 -4.08
CA THR A 97 -1.24 -6.03 -5.06
C THR A 97 -0.11 -5.10 -4.63
N ILE A 98 -0.05 -4.73 -3.34
CA ILE A 98 1.07 -3.98 -2.78
C ILE A 98 2.38 -4.77 -2.94
N GLY A 99 2.37 -6.06 -2.58
CA GLY A 99 3.51 -6.95 -2.71
C GLY A 99 4.04 -7.06 -4.13
N GLU A 100 3.17 -7.12 -5.14
CA GLU A 100 3.57 -7.11 -6.55
C GLU A 100 4.16 -5.76 -6.97
N MET A 101 3.46 -4.66 -6.68
CA MET A 101 3.87 -3.31 -7.09
C MET A 101 5.16 -2.84 -6.42
N LEU A 102 5.44 -3.34 -5.21
CA LEU A 102 6.63 -2.99 -4.45
C LEU A 102 7.73 -4.05 -4.51
N GLY A 103 7.37 -5.33 -4.67
CA GLY A 103 8.29 -6.45 -4.85
C GLY A 103 9.09 -6.36 -6.16
N THR A 104 8.55 -5.68 -7.18
CA THR A 104 9.35 -5.28 -8.35
C THR A 104 10.55 -4.40 -7.98
N PHE A 105 10.47 -3.57 -6.93
CA PHE A 105 11.64 -2.81 -6.45
C PHE A 105 12.68 -3.70 -5.79
N GLN A 106 12.25 -4.66 -4.96
CA GLN A 106 13.17 -5.55 -4.26
C GLN A 106 13.92 -6.46 -5.25
N LYS A 107 13.24 -7.01 -6.27
CA LYS A 107 13.92 -7.77 -7.34
C LYS A 107 14.90 -6.92 -8.16
N GLY A 108 14.59 -5.64 -8.42
CA GLY A 108 15.50 -4.71 -9.08
C GLY A 108 16.77 -4.37 -8.27
N SER A 109 16.71 -4.46 -6.94
CA SER A 109 17.89 -4.30 -6.07
C SER A 109 18.74 -5.58 -5.93
N ALA A 110 18.15 -6.76 -6.19
CA ALA A 110 18.83 -8.05 -6.10
C ALA A 110 19.52 -8.48 -7.40
N SER A 111 19.17 -7.89 -8.55
CA SER A 111 19.75 -8.27 -9.86
C SER A 111 21.03 -7.49 -10.26
N LYS A 112 21.70 -6.83 -9.31
CA LYS A 112 23.05 -6.25 -9.49
C LYS A 112 24.07 -6.83 -8.51
N GLY A 113 23.96 -8.13 -8.23
CA GLY A 113 24.96 -8.89 -7.51
C GLY A 113 25.06 -10.31 -8.08
N SER A 114 26.19 -10.57 -8.73
CA SER A 114 26.74 -11.87 -9.13
C SER A 114 26.41 -12.42 -10.52
N PRO A 115 27.40 -13.05 -11.20
CA PRO A 115 28.73 -13.46 -10.73
C PRO A 115 29.80 -12.38 -10.86
#